data_AF-A0AAD8LP82-F1
#
_entry.id   AF-A0AAD8LP82-F1
#
_cell.length_a   1.000
_cell.length_b   1.000
_cell.length_c   1.000
_cell.angle_alpha   90.00
_cell.angle_beta   90.00
_cell.angle_gamma   90.00
#
_symmetry.space_group_name_H-M   'P 1'
#
loop_
_entity.id
_entity.type
_entity.pdbx_description
1 polymer ?
#
loop_
_entity_poly.entity_id
_entity_poly.type
_entity_poly.pdbx_seq_one_letter_code
_entity_poly.pdbx_strand_id
1 'polypeptide(L)'
;MVLKELLLVCLLNVCCSNAGGGPAIHDVIKPKEVEFRSLNYNNVLYWKSGKQMDSKPVYFVQYKIYGDTRWSNKTDCWGISKSFCDLSKETSDNREWYYARVCAATPEVQSDWVFSQKFIPYLTTVISPPETRLWAGKASILVQLKPPHSPYKRRNGSWISMKKLHDLRYRIYITNNKLDQEKHVFEGWNRTVQIENLTPRTTYCVVTEIIMVSQARKGQQSEKKCIKTL
;
A
#
# COMPACT_ATOMS: atom_id res chain seq x y z
N MET A 1 -36.55 -8.98 -67.65
CA MET A 1 -35.98 -8.10 -68.71
C MET A 1 -34.84 -7.33 -68.04
N VAL A 2 -33.65 -7.95 -67.91
CA VAL A 2 -32.46 -7.74 -68.79
C VAL A 2 -31.76 -6.43 -68.35
N LEU A 3 -30.48 -6.33 -67.95
CA LEU A 3 -29.31 -7.24 -67.90
C LEU A 3 -28.12 -6.53 -67.18
N LYS A 4 -27.24 -7.31 -66.53
CA LYS A 4 -25.74 -7.24 -66.46
C LYS A 4 -25.03 -5.97 -65.96
N GLU A 5 -24.26 -6.03 -64.85
CA GLU A 5 -22.89 -6.59 -64.67
C GLU A 5 -21.77 -5.77 -65.34
N LEU A 6 -20.82 -5.29 -64.52
CA LEU A 6 -19.39 -5.32 -64.83
C LEU A 6 -18.54 -5.08 -63.57
N LEU A 7 -18.02 -6.19 -63.06
CA LEU A 7 -16.83 -6.27 -62.21
C LEU A 7 -15.62 -5.62 -62.88
N LEU A 8 -14.80 -4.90 -62.11
CA LEU A 8 -13.36 -4.88 -62.34
C LEU A 8 -12.62 -5.01 -61.00
N VAL A 9 -12.03 -6.18 -60.81
CA VAL A 9 -11.06 -6.51 -59.77
C VAL A 9 -9.69 -6.05 -60.26
N CYS A 10 -8.98 -5.24 -59.47
CA CYS A 10 -7.52 -5.16 -59.52
C CYS A 10 -6.97 -5.53 -58.15
N LEU A 11 -6.19 -6.61 -58.15
CA LEU A 11 -5.55 -7.25 -57.00
C LEU A 11 -4.15 -6.65 -56.75
N LEU A 12 -3.85 -6.54 -55.45
CA LEU A 12 -2.56 -6.76 -54.76
C LEU A 12 -1.44 -5.70 -54.78
N ASN A 13 -1.21 -5.21 -53.55
CA ASN A 13 0.06 -5.07 -52.82
C ASN A 13 1.10 -4.04 -53.29
N VAL A 14 1.20 -2.95 -52.52
CA VAL A 14 2.44 -2.59 -51.78
C VAL A 14 2.06 -2.00 -50.41
N CYS A 15 2.52 -2.66 -49.34
CA CYS A 15 2.56 -2.14 -47.98
C CYS A 15 3.78 -1.24 -47.75
N CYS A 16 3.69 -0.45 -46.67
CA CYS A 16 4.77 0.27 -45.95
C CYS A 16 5.14 1.65 -46.53
N SER A 17 5.32 2.74 -45.77
CA SER A 17 5.18 3.04 -44.34
C SER A 17 5.34 4.56 -44.19
N ASN A 18 4.54 5.19 -43.32
CA ASN A 18 5.00 6.09 -42.25
C ASN A 18 3.79 6.75 -41.58
N ALA A 19 3.04 5.96 -40.79
CA ALA A 19 2.28 6.52 -39.69
C ALA A 19 3.26 6.87 -38.55
N GLY A 20 4.06 7.91 -38.76
CA GLY A 20 4.82 8.58 -37.71
C GLY A 20 3.91 9.51 -36.90
N GLY A 21 2.74 9.02 -36.48
CA GLY A 21 1.90 9.73 -35.52
C GLY A 21 2.46 9.47 -34.14
N GLY A 22 3.25 10.41 -33.61
CA GLY A 22 3.63 10.36 -32.20
C GLY A 22 2.38 10.22 -31.31
N PRO A 23 2.48 9.60 -30.13
CA PRO A 23 1.34 9.47 -29.22
C PRO A 23 0.72 10.85 -28.95
N ALA A 24 -0.60 10.93 -29.00
CA ALA A 24 -1.32 12.18 -28.76
C ALA A 24 -0.95 12.74 -27.37
N ILE A 25 -0.80 14.06 -27.25
CA ILE A 25 -0.27 14.72 -26.03
C ILE A 25 -1.06 14.30 -24.76
N HIS A 26 -2.38 14.09 -24.87
CA HIS A 26 -3.23 13.62 -23.77
C HIS A 26 -2.86 12.22 -23.26
N ASP A 27 -2.40 11.31 -24.14
CA ASP A 27 -1.89 9.99 -23.77
C ASP A 27 -0.50 10.06 -23.15
N VAL A 28 0.30 11.04 -23.57
CA VAL A 28 1.67 11.21 -23.10
C VAL A 28 1.71 11.62 -21.62
N ILE A 29 0.80 12.51 -21.19
CA ILE A 29 0.72 12.99 -19.80
C ILE A 29 -0.10 12.08 -18.87
N LYS A 30 -0.75 11.04 -19.43
CA LYS A 30 -1.63 10.13 -18.71
C LYS A 30 -0.91 9.44 -17.54
N PRO A 31 -1.45 9.49 -16.31
CA PRO A 31 -0.89 8.78 -15.17
C PRO A 31 -0.74 7.28 -15.42
N LYS A 32 0.28 6.66 -14.83
CA LYS A 32 0.56 5.22 -14.96
C LYS A 32 0.63 4.58 -13.58
N GLU A 33 0.42 3.26 -13.53
CA GLU A 33 0.56 2.47 -12.30
C GLU A 33 -0.22 3.09 -11.11
N VAL A 34 -1.50 3.40 -11.35
CA VAL A 34 -2.37 3.98 -10.34
C VAL A 34 -2.77 2.88 -9.35
N GLU A 35 -2.28 2.97 -8.12
CA GLU A 35 -2.47 1.95 -7.09
C GLU A 35 -2.67 2.54 -5.70
N PHE A 36 -3.44 1.84 -4.88
CA PHE A 36 -3.51 2.14 -3.45
C PHE A 36 -2.36 1.45 -2.73
N ARG A 37 -1.72 2.18 -1.82
CA ARG A 37 -0.82 1.62 -0.82
C ARG A 37 -1.39 1.90 0.56
N SER A 38 -1.54 0.85 1.36
CA SER A 38 -2.21 0.90 2.65
C SER A 38 -1.30 0.39 3.75
N LEU A 39 -0.98 1.24 4.73
CA LEU A 39 -0.18 0.89 5.90
C LEU A 39 -0.90 1.33 7.18
N ASN A 40 -1.28 0.36 8.03
CA ASN A 40 -2.08 0.59 9.23
C ASN A 40 -3.34 1.44 8.96
N TYR A 41 -4.05 1.16 7.85
CA TYR A 41 -5.20 1.96 7.37
C TYR A 41 -4.92 3.41 6.95
N ASN A 42 -3.66 3.83 6.84
CA ASN A 42 -3.32 5.01 6.05
C ASN A 42 -3.34 4.60 4.57
N ASN A 43 -4.38 5.02 3.86
CA ASN A 43 -4.72 4.58 2.51
C ASN A 43 -4.38 5.70 1.53
N VAL A 44 -3.25 5.56 0.84
CA VAL A 44 -2.73 6.59 -0.06
C VAL A 44 -2.72 6.06 -1.49
N LEU A 45 -3.31 6.82 -2.40
CA LEU A 45 -3.25 6.56 -3.84
C LEU A 45 -1.92 7.08 -4.38
N TYR A 46 -1.20 6.23 -5.10
CA TYR A 46 0.05 6.57 -5.79
C TYR A 46 -0.10 6.36 -7.29
N TRP A 47 0.66 7.13 -8.06
CA TRP A 47 0.79 6.94 -9.49
C TRP A 47 2.18 7.37 -9.95
N LYS A 48 2.60 6.87 -11.10
CA LYS A 48 3.73 7.42 -11.86
C LYS A 48 3.23 8.49 -12.82
N SER A 49 3.99 9.57 -12.92
CA SER A 49 3.76 10.60 -13.93
C SER A 49 3.84 10.00 -15.33
N GLY A 50 3.12 10.61 -16.29
CA GLY A 50 3.34 10.37 -17.71
C GLY A 50 4.75 10.78 -18.17
N LYS A 51 5.00 10.78 -19.48
CA LYS A 51 6.29 11.25 -20.00
C LYS A 51 6.46 12.73 -19.67
N GLN A 52 7.66 13.11 -19.23
CA GLN A 52 7.96 14.48 -18.88
C GLN A 52 7.87 15.36 -20.14
N MET A 53 7.03 16.39 -20.06
CA MET A 53 6.97 17.50 -21.02
C MET A 53 7.67 18.72 -20.44
N ASP A 54 7.81 19.76 -21.24
CA ASP A 54 8.36 21.06 -20.81
C ASP A 54 7.53 21.65 -19.66
N SER A 55 6.21 21.45 -19.70
CA SER A 55 5.27 21.81 -18.65
C SER A 55 4.99 20.63 -17.72
N LYS A 56 5.18 20.82 -16.40
CA LYS A 56 4.83 19.81 -15.40
C LYS A 56 3.31 19.75 -15.22
N PRO A 57 2.67 18.57 -15.39
CA PRO A 57 1.23 18.46 -15.19
C PRO A 57 0.85 18.57 -13.71
N VAL A 58 -0.38 19.02 -13.47
CA VAL A 58 -1.07 18.89 -12.18
C VAL A 58 -2.06 17.73 -12.23
N TYR A 59 -2.42 17.19 -11.07
CA TYR A 59 -3.26 16.02 -10.93
C TYR A 59 -4.54 16.33 -10.19
N PHE A 60 -5.60 15.63 -10.59
CA PHE A 60 -6.91 15.68 -9.96
C PHE A 60 -7.34 14.28 -9.59
N VAL A 61 -7.80 14.10 -8.36
CA VAL A 61 -8.17 12.78 -7.83
C VAL A 61 -9.66 12.73 -7.50
N GLN A 62 -10.28 11.63 -7.90
CA GLN A 62 -11.64 11.28 -7.51
C GLN A 62 -11.67 9.89 -6.88
N TYR A 63 -12.67 9.65 -6.05
CA TYR A 63 -12.91 8.35 -5.41
C TYR A 63 -14.40 8.05 -5.36
N LYS A 64 -14.73 6.77 -5.16
CA LYS A 64 -16.08 6.31 -4.89
C LYS A 64 -16.09 4.95 -4.18
N ILE A 65 -17.22 4.64 -3.54
CA ILE A 65 -17.50 3.29 -3.05
C ILE A 65 -17.94 2.42 -4.23
N TYR A 66 -17.63 1.13 -4.18
CA TYR A 66 -18.07 0.16 -5.16
C TYR A 66 -19.60 0.06 -5.18
N GLY A 67 -20.19 0.05 -6.37
CA GLY A 67 -21.65 0.12 -6.54
C GLY A 67 -22.17 1.54 -6.73
N ASP A 68 -21.44 2.57 -6.28
CA ASP A 68 -21.84 3.95 -6.52
C ASP A 68 -21.67 4.34 -7.99
N THR A 69 -22.63 5.11 -8.50
CA THR A 69 -22.60 5.67 -9.85
C THR A 69 -21.82 6.99 -9.92
N ARG A 70 -21.82 7.77 -8.84
CA ARG A 70 -21.20 9.10 -8.79
C ARG A 70 -19.77 9.06 -8.25
N TRP A 71 -18.92 9.91 -8.79
CA TRP A 71 -17.55 10.13 -8.31
C TRP A 71 -17.51 11.36 -7.41
N SER A 72 -16.73 11.28 -6.33
CA SER A 72 -16.47 12.40 -5.43
C SER A 72 -15.09 12.98 -5.68
N ASN A 73 -14.98 14.31 -5.73
CA ASN A 73 -13.71 15.01 -5.86
C ASN A 73 -12.97 15.00 -4.52
N LYS A 74 -11.69 14.64 -4.53
CA LYS A 74 -10.82 14.85 -3.37
C LYS A 74 -10.25 16.26 -3.45
N THR A 75 -10.88 17.19 -2.74
CA THR A 75 -10.56 18.63 -2.75
C THR A 75 -9.07 18.91 -2.47
N ASP A 76 -8.49 18.21 -1.49
CA ASP A 76 -7.08 18.41 -1.08
C ASP A 76 -6.07 17.89 -2.13
N CYS A 77 -6.57 17.17 -3.15
CA CYS A 77 -5.80 16.62 -4.26
C CYS A 77 -6.35 17.12 -5.60
N TRP A 78 -6.94 18.30 -5.63
CA TRP A 78 -7.48 18.94 -6.83
C TRP A 78 -6.47 19.97 -7.36
N GLY A 79 -5.68 19.59 -8.37
CA GLY A 79 -4.65 20.45 -8.96
C GLY A 79 -3.29 20.35 -8.25
N ILE A 80 -2.92 19.16 -7.76
CA ILE A 80 -1.65 18.95 -7.05
C ILE A 80 -0.52 18.54 -7.99
N SER A 81 0.72 18.94 -7.71
CA SER A 81 1.90 18.53 -8.49
C SER A 81 2.52 17.21 -8.03
N LYS A 82 2.25 16.79 -6.78
CA LYS A 82 2.73 15.53 -6.21
C LYS A 82 1.99 14.33 -6.83
N SER A 83 2.66 13.20 -6.92
CA SER A 83 2.14 11.98 -7.55
C SER A 83 1.49 11.00 -6.54
N PHE A 84 0.89 11.56 -5.48
CA PHE A 84 0.17 10.79 -4.48
C PHE A 84 -0.94 11.61 -3.82
N CYS A 85 -1.96 10.92 -3.32
CA CYS A 85 -3.08 11.53 -2.63
C CYS A 85 -3.53 10.67 -1.44
N ASP A 86 -3.65 11.29 -0.27
CA ASP A 86 -4.17 10.62 0.93
C ASP A 86 -5.70 10.54 0.85
N LEU A 87 -6.23 9.32 0.86
CA LEU A 87 -7.66 9.01 0.83
C LEU A 87 -8.08 8.26 2.12
N SER A 88 -7.29 8.33 3.20
CA SER A 88 -7.53 7.57 4.44
C SER A 88 -8.87 7.93 5.10
N LYS A 89 -9.29 9.19 4.99
CA LYS A 89 -10.57 9.66 5.52
C LYS A 89 -11.74 9.17 4.66
N GLU A 90 -11.56 9.26 3.35
CA GLU A 90 -12.52 8.89 2.32
C GLU A 90 -12.74 7.37 2.24
N THR A 91 -11.75 6.59 2.70
CA THR A 91 -11.76 5.12 2.77
C THR A 91 -11.76 4.61 4.22
N SER A 92 -12.44 5.36 5.11
CA SER A 92 -12.45 5.06 6.55
C SER A 92 -13.34 3.89 6.95
N ASP A 93 -14.36 3.55 6.16
CA ASP A 93 -15.03 2.26 6.31
C ASP A 93 -14.14 1.18 5.70
N ASN A 94 -13.57 0.33 6.56
CA ASN A 94 -12.60 -0.66 6.15
C ASN A 94 -13.21 -1.88 5.46
N ARG A 95 -14.52 -2.09 5.54
CA ARG A 95 -15.22 -3.24 4.92
C ARG A 95 -15.71 -2.95 3.52
N GLU A 96 -15.79 -1.67 3.16
CA GLU A 96 -16.22 -1.25 1.84
C GLU A 96 -15.12 -1.44 0.78
N TRP A 97 -15.57 -1.64 -0.44
CA TRP A 97 -14.71 -1.65 -1.61
C TRP A 97 -14.71 -0.27 -2.25
N TYR A 98 -13.56 0.18 -2.73
CA TYR A 98 -13.37 1.50 -3.29
C TYR A 98 -12.70 1.43 -4.65
N TYR A 99 -12.99 2.46 -5.45
CA TYR A 99 -12.16 2.84 -6.59
C TYR A 99 -11.69 4.27 -6.41
N ALA A 100 -10.49 4.55 -6.88
CA ALA A 100 -10.04 5.91 -7.15
C ALA A 100 -9.67 6.05 -8.62
N ARG A 101 -9.64 7.30 -9.08
CA ARG A 101 -9.11 7.63 -10.40
C ARG A 101 -8.39 8.95 -10.36
N VAL A 102 -7.40 9.08 -11.23
CA VAL A 102 -6.58 10.28 -11.36
C VAL A 102 -6.47 10.66 -12.84
N CYS A 103 -6.54 11.95 -13.12
CA CYS A 103 -6.16 12.50 -14.43
C CYS A 103 -5.07 13.55 -14.23
N ALA A 104 -4.29 13.78 -15.29
CA ALA A 104 -3.30 14.84 -15.37
C ALA A 104 -3.84 15.97 -16.25
N ALA A 105 -3.44 17.21 -15.96
CA ALA A 105 -3.67 18.33 -16.86
C ALA A 105 -2.46 19.27 -16.93
N THR A 106 -2.24 19.84 -18.11
CA THR A 106 -1.43 21.03 -18.35
C THR A 106 -2.37 22.17 -18.77
N PRO A 107 -1.88 23.41 -18.99
CA PRO A 107 -2.73 24.48 -19.50
C PRO A 107 -3.41 24.15 -20.86
N GLU A 108 -2.79 23.28 -21.66
CA GLU A 108 -3.21 22.98 -23.03
C GLU A 108 -4.05 21.70 -23.14
N VAL A 109 -3.86 20.72 -22.24
CA VAL A 109 -4.48 19.40 -22.39
C VAL A 109 -4.80 18.74 -21.05
N GLN A 110 -5.87 17.94 -21.02
CA GLN A 110 -6.21 17.06 -19.92
C GLN A 110 -6.21 15.60 -20.41
N SER A 111 -5.63 14.70 -19.62
CA SER A 111 -5.64 13.26 -19.90
C SER A 111 -7.00 12.64 -19.56
N ASP A 112 -7.26 11.46 -20.11
CA ASP A 112 -8.31 10.60 -19.56
C ASP A 112 -8.06 10.28 -18.08
N TRP A 113 -9.14 9.89 -17.40
CA TRP A 113 -9.07 9.32 -16.08
C TRP A 113 -8.47 7.92 -16.10
N VAL A 114 -7.51 7.69 -15.21
CA VAL A 114 -6.89 6.38 -15.00
C VAL A 114 -7.34 5.83 -13.66
N PHE A 115 -7.92 4.64 -13.69
CA PHE A 115 -8.54 4.01 -12.53
C PHE A 115 -7.51 3.23 -11.73
N SER A 116 -7.69 3.20 -10.42
CA SER A 116 -7.02 2.24 -9.56
C SER A 116 -7.64 0.85 -9.74
N GLN A 117 -6.92 -0.18 -9.30
CA GLN A 117 -7.53 -1.47 -8.99
C GLN A 117 -8.56 -1.32 -7.86
N LYS A 118 -9.47 -2.31 -7.78
CA LYS A 118 -10.46 -2.36 -6.71
C LYS A 118 -9.76 -2.54 -5.36
N PHE A 119 -10.04 -1.68 -4.39
CA PHE A 119 -9.34 -1.60 -3.11
C PHE A 119 -10.30 -1.86 -1.95
N ILE A 120 -9.88 -2.63 -0.94
CA ILE A 120 -10.65 -2.85 0.29
C ILE A 120 -9.69 -2.78 1.48
N PRO A 121 -9.73 -1.71 2.29
CA PRO A 121 -8.73 -1.47 3.32
C PRO A 121 -8.50 -2.67 4.24
N TYR A 122 -9.59 -3.35 4.66
CA TYR A 122 -9.50 -4.52 5.53
C TYR A 122 -8.59 -5.59 4.92
N LEU A 123 -8.82 -6.02 3.67
CA LEU A 123 -8.04 -7.12 3.07
C LEU A 123 -6.68 -6.70 2.53
N THR A 124 -6.49 -5.43 2.15
CA THR A 124 -5.27 -4.99 1.46
C THR A 124 -4.25 -4.31 2.37
N THR A 125 -4.66 -3.78 3.53
CA THR A 125 -3.71 -3.09 4.41
C THR A 125 -2.56 -4.00 4.84
N VAL A 126 -1.36 -3.43 4.86
CA VAL A 126 -0.19 -4.00 5.52
C VAL A 126 -0.17 -3.45 6.95
N ILE A 127 0.22 -4.27 7.91
CA ILE A 127 0.41 -3.86 9.31
C ILE A 127 1.90 -3.74 9.58
N SER A 128 2.31 -2.58 10.09
CA SER A 128 3.69 -2.36 10.51
C SER A 128 4.02 -3.24 11.72
N PRO A 129 5.30 -3.57 11.97
CA PRO A 129 5.70 -4.25 13.20
C PRO A 129 5.26 -3.49 14.47
N PRO A 130 5.15 -4.19 15.62
CA PRO A 130 4.88 -3.53 16.89
C PRO A 130 6.10 -2.69 17.33
N GLU A 131 5.85 -1.65 18.10
CA GLU A 131 6.93 -0.99 18.85
C GLU A 131 7.40 -1.96 19.94
N THR A 132 8.64 -2.42 19.80
CA THR A 132 9.26 -3.41 20.70
C THR A 132 10.20 -2.73 21.69
N ARG A 133 10.05 -3.03 22.98
CA ARG A 133 10.93 -2.61 24.07
C ARG A 133 11.52 -3.83 24.76
N LEU A 134 12.80 -3.78 25.10
CA LEU A 134 13.56 -4.88 25.67
C LEU A 134 14.14 -4.49 27.02
N TRP A 135 14.11 -5.39 27.99
CA TRP A 135 14.82 -5.26 29.27
C TRP A 135 15.64 -6.52 29.54
N ALA A 136 16.89 -6.33 29.95
CA ALA A 136 17.81 -7.42 30.25
C ALA A 136 17.65 -7.88 31.71
N GLY A 137 17.54 -9.20 31.89
CA GLY A 137 17.79 -9.90 33.14
C GLY A 137 19.11 -10.68 33.10
N LYS A 138 19.44 -11.39 34.18
CA LYS A 138 20.66 -12.23 34.27
C LYS A 138 20.71 -13.33 33.22
N ALA A 139 19.61 -14.05 33.04
CA ALA A 139 19.48 -15.16 32.09
C ALA A 139 18.17 -15.05 31.30
N SER A 140 17.66 -13.82 31.14
CA SER A 140 16.38 -13.57 30.51
C SER A 140 16.32 -12.21 29.81
N ILE A 141 15.38 -12.08 28.87
CA ILE A 141 15.02 -10.82 28.23
C ILE A 141 13.51 -10.66 28.31
N LEU A 142 13.03 -9.56 28.89
CA LEU A 142 11.63 -9.18 28.84
C LEU A 142 11.37 -8.39 27.56
N VAL A 143 10.38 -8.82 26.78
CA VAL A 143 9.93 -8.18 25.54
C VAL A 143 8.55 -7.59 25.77
N GLN A 144 8.40 -6.29 25.59
CA GLN A 144 7.10 -5.61 25.55
C GLN A 144 6.79 -5.13 24.13
N LEU A 145 5.60 -5.45 23.67
CA LEU A 145 5.11 -5.20 22.33
C LEU A 145 3.93 -4.23 22.40
N LYS A 146 4.04 -3.12 21.67
CA LYS A 146 2.95 -2.16 21.53
C LYS A 146 2.46 -2.15 20.07
N PRO A 147 1.20 -2.55 19.81
CA PRO A 147 0.67 -2.57 18.45
C PRO A 147 0.62 -1.17 17.83
N PRO A 148 0.73 -1.06 16.49
CA PRO A 148 0.54 0.20 15.80
C PRO A 148 -0.90 0.70 15.92
N HIS A 149 -1.09 1.96 15.52
CA HIS A 149 -2.38 2.64 15.53
C HIS A 149 -2.81 2.98 14.11
N SER A 150 -4.12 2.96 13.90
CA SER A 150 -4.77 3.46 12.69
C SER A 150 -4.98 4.98 12.75
N PRO A 151 -5.20 5.65 11.61
CA PRO A 151 -5.65 7.05 11.56
C PRO A 151 -7.10 7.23 12.02
N TYR A 152 -7.78 6.19 12.50
CA TYR A 152 -9.13 6.33 13.04
C TYR A 152 -9.07 6.84 14.48
N LYS A 153 -9.90 7.84 14.79
CA LYS A 153 -9.99 8.44 16.12
C LYS A 153 -11.23 7.95 16.87
N ARG A 154 -11.07 7.73 18.17
CA ARG A 154 -12.19 7.53 19.10
C ARG A 154 -12.86 8.87 19.40
N ARG A 155 -14.03 8.82 20.05
CA ARG A 155 -14.74 10.02 20.53
C ARG A 155 -13.87 10.92 21.42
N ASN A 156 -12.98 10.33 22.21
CA ASN A 156 -12.04 11.06 23.06
C ASN A 156 -10.76 11.55 22.34
N GLY A 157 -10.71 11.48 21.01
CA GLY A 157 -9.57 11.93 20.20
C GLY A 157 -8.39 10.96 20.11
N SER A 158 -8.35 9.88 20.92
CA SER A 158 -7.27 8.90 20.86
C SER A 158 -7.32 8.02 19.61
N TRP A 159 -6.16 7.67 19.06
CA TRP A 159 -6.05 6.77 17.91
C TRP A 159 -6.48 5.34 18.26
N ILE A 160 -7.10 4.66 17.29
CA ILE A 160 -7.54 3.27 17.46
C ILE A 160 -6.37 2.34 17.15
N SER A 161 -5.98 1.53 18.13
CA SER A 161 -4.97 0.48 17.95
C SER A 161 -5.43 -0.57 16.93
N MET A 162 -4.50 -1.04 16.09
CA MET A 162 -4.73 -2.11 15.12
C MET A 162 -5.22 -3.42 15.77
N LYS A 163 -4.86 -3.68 17.04
CA LYS A 163 -5.37 -4.84 17.80
C LYS A 163 -6.90 -4.80 18.03
N LYS A 164 -7.52 -3.61 17.97
CA LYS A 164 -8.99 -3.49 18.06
C LYS A 164 -9.68 -3.74 16.71
N LEU A 165 -8.96 -3.54 15.60
CA LEU A 165 -9.49 -3.65 14.24
C LEU A 165 -9.24 -5.03 13.62
N HIS A 166 -8.19 -5.73 14.06
CA HIS A 166 -7.83 -7.08 13.65
C HIS A 166 -7.47 -7.93 14.86
N ASP A 167 -7.73 -9.23 14.77
CA ASP A 167 -7.14 -10.19 15.70
C ASP A 167 -5.65 -10.38 15.38
N LEU A 168 -4.79 -9.89 16.28
CA LEU A 168 -3.34 -9.84 16.10
C LEU A 168 -2.64 -10.83 17.04
N ARG A 169 -1.89 -11.76 16.45
CA ARG A 169 -0.87 -12.58 17.13
C ARG A 169 0.51 -12.02 16.85
N TYR A 170 1.42 -12.18 17.78
CA TYR A 170 2.80 -11.74 17.68
C TYR A 170 3.72 -12.95 17.58
N ARG A 171 4.69 -12.89 16.68
CA ARG A 171 5.85 -13.79 16.64
C ARG A 171 7.09 -13.06 17.08
N ILE A 172 7.93 -13.75 17.85
CA ILE A 172 9.21 -13.25 18.30
C ILE A 172 10.30 -14.25 17.90
N TYR A 173 11.31 -13.73 17.23
CA TYR A 173 12.53 -14.43 16.87
C TYR A 173 13.69 -13.81 17.64
N ILE A 174 14.59 -14.66 18.12
CA ILE A 174 15.82 -14.24 18.79
C ILE A 174 17.02 -14.84 18.05
N THR A 175 18.06 -14.05 17.87
CA THR A 175 19.36 -14.53 17.38
C THR A 175 20.46 -14.14 18.35
N ASN A 176 21.47 -14.99 18.48
CA ASN A 176 22.69 -14.71 19.23
C ASN A 176 23.79 -14.35 18.22
N ASN A 177 24.51 -13.26 18.47
CA ASN A 177 25.60 -12.78 17.60
C ASN A 177 26.68 -13.85 17.29
N LYS A 178 26.82 -14.89 18.12
CA LYS A 178 27.82 -15.96 17.91
C LYS A 178 27.41 -17.03 16.90
N LEU A 179 26.11 -17.26 16.72
CA LEU A 179 25.60 -18.42 15.95
C LEU A 179 24.80 -18.00 14.70
N ASP A 180 24.37 -16.74 14.63
CA ASP A 180 23.48 -16.14 13.60
C ASP A 180 22.24 -16.99 13.23
N GLN A 181 21.88 -17.95 14.08
CA GLN A 181 20.68 -18.78 13.91
C GLN A 181 19.50 -18.07 14.57
N GLU A 182 18.54 -17.65 13.75
CA GLU A 182 17.25 -17.18 14.24
C GLU A 182 16.44 -18.33 14.84
N LYS A 183 16.11 -18.19 16.12
CA LYS A 183 15.24 -19.11 16.84
C LYS A 183 13.89 -18.45 17.08
N HIS A 184 12.83 -19.12 16.64
CA HIS A 184 11.45 -18.76 17.01
C HIS A 184 11.22 -19.10 18.50
N VAL A 185 10.88 -18.11 19.31
CA VAL A 185 10.75 -18.27 20.77
C VAL A 185 9.34 -18.03 21.30
N PHE A 186 8.48 -17.36 20.54
CA PHE A 186 7.13 -17.07 21.00
C PHE A 186 6.18 -16.82 19.83
N GLU A 187 4.98 -17.40 19.93
CA GLU A 187 3.83 -17.06 19.08
C GLU A 187 2.55 -16.98 19.92
N GLY A 188 1.92 -15.82 20.02
CA GLY A 188 0.69 -15.68 20.82
C GLY A 188 0.12 -14.26 20.88
N TRP A 189 -0.90 -14.06 21.72
CA TRP A 189 -1.59 -12.76 21.88
C TRP A 189 -1.00 -11.86 22.97
N ASN A 190 -0.09 -12.41 23.78
CA ASN A 190 0.55 -11.70 24.88
C ASN A 190 1.46 -10.59 24.33
N ARG A 191 1.34 -9.41 24.93
CA ARG A 191 2.15 -8.23 24.60
C ARG A 191 3.41 -8.13 25.46
N THR A 192 3.50 -8.93 26.52
CA THR A 192 4.65 -8.98 27.41
C THR A 192 5.08 -10.43 27.50
N VAL A 193 6.32 -10.70 27.11
CA VAL A 193 6.87 -12.05 26.98
C VAL A 193 8.24 -12.07 27.62
N GLN A 194 8.46 -13.00 28.54
CA GLN A 194 9.76 -13.24 29.15
C GLN A 194 10.44 -14.40 28.43
N ILE A 195 11.59 -14.13 27.80
CA ILE A 195 12.44 -15.15 27.18
C ILE A 195 13.46 -15.56 28.24
N GLU A 196 13.47 -16.82 28.63
CA GLU A 196 14.32 -17.36 29.69
C GLU A 196 15.42 -18.28 29.14
N ASN A 197 16.25 -18.80 30.05
CA ASN A 197 17.34 -19.74 29.74
C ASN A 197 18.35 -19.18 28.72
N LEU A 198 18.61 -17.88 28.80
CA LEU A 198 19.62 -17.20 27.98
C LEU A 198 20.97 -17.21 28.69
N THR A 199 22.04 -17.21 27.91
CA THR A 199 23.40 -17.12 28.45
C THR A 199 23.61 -15.72 29.03
N PRO A 200 24.09 -15.59 30.28
CA PRO A 200 24.46 -14.30 30.87
C PRO A 200 25.52 -13.56 30.04
N ARG A 201 25.57 -12.23 30.16
CA ARG A 201 26.55 -11.36 29.48
C ARG A 201 26.67 -11.56 27.97
N THR A 202 25.60 -12.01 27.32
CA THR A 202 25.57 -12.33 25.88
C THR A 202 24.60 -11.40 25.16
N THR A 203 25.00 -10.94 23.97
CA THR A 203 24.16 -10.06 23.15
C THR A 203 23.20 -10.90 22.31
N TYR A 204 21.92 -10.58 22.44
CA TYR A 204 20.85 -11.15 21.64
C TYR A 204 20.14 -10.06 20.85
N CYS A 205 19.75 -10.37 19.62
CA CYS A 205 18.91 -9.51 18.79
C CYS A 205 17.53 -10.13 18.64
N VAL A 206 16.50 -9.29 18.78
CA VAL A 206 15.09 -9.67 18.72
C VAL A 206 14.45 -9.07 17.49
N VAL A 207 13.75 -9.90 16.73
CA VAL A 207 12.89 -9.52 15.59
C VAL A 207 11.46 -9.91 15.92
N THR A 208 10.53 -9.03 15.58
CA THR A 208 9.11 -9.18 15.90
C THR A 208 8.26 -9.05 14.64
N GLU A 209 7.22 -9.85 14.54
CA GLU A 209 6.29 -9.87 13.42
C GLU A 209 4.85 -9.97 13.95
N ILE A 210 3.90 -9.36 13.25
CA ILE A 210 2.46 -9.47 13.54
C ILE A 210 1.81 -10.43 12.53
N ILE A 211 0.86 -11.23 13.02
CA ILE A 211 -0.01 -12.08 12.20
C ILE A 211 -1.45 -11.62 12.38
N MET A 212 -2.13 -11.35 11.26
CA MET A 212 -3.56 -11.07 11.21
C MET A 212 -4.30 -12.40 11.08
N VAL A 213 -4.86 -12.90 12.19
CA VAL A 213 -5.41 -14.26 12.29
C VAL A 213 -6.55 -14.47 11.30
N SER A 214 -7.51 -13.54 11.26
CA SER A 214 -8.69 -13.63 10.40
C SER A 214 -8.39 -13.65 8.90
N GLN A 215 -7.17 -13.28 8.51
CA GLN A 215 -6.74 -13.17 7.11
C GLN A 215 -5.61 -14.14 6.76
N ALA A 216 -5.07 -14.86 7.74
CA ALA A 216 -3.86 -15.67 7.60
C ALA A 216 -2.68 -14.92 6.94
N ARG A 217 -2.60 -13.59 7.13
CA ARG A 217 -1.55 -12.72 6.55
C ARG A 217 -0.55 -12.29 7.61
N LYS A 218 0.71 -12.17 7.19
CA LYS A 218 1.79 -11.61 8.01
C LYS A 218 1.92 -10.11 7.75
N GLY A 219 2.23 -9.36 8.79
CA GLY A 219 2.66 -7.97 8.69
C GLY A 219 4.14 -7.86 8.29
N GLN A 220 4.67 -6.65 8.37
CA GLN A 220 6.10 -6.43 8.18
C GLN A 220 6.89 -6.91 9.42
N GLN A 221 8.09 -7.43 9.18
CA GLN A 221 9.05 -7.73 10.24
C GLN A 221 9.65 -6.43 10.80
N SER A 222 9.96 -6.42 12.09
CA SER A 222 10.68 -5.32 12.72
C SER A 222 12.16 -5.33 12.35
N GLU A 223 12.79 -4.18 12.48
CA GLU A 223 14.25 -4.12 12.54
C GLU A 223 14.76 -4.92 13.75
N LYS A 224 16.00 -5.44 13.64
CA LYS A 224 16.68 -6.16 14.73
C LYS A 224 16.94 -5.20 15.89
N LYS A 225 16.40 -5.49 17.07
CA LYS A 225 16.73 -4.77 18.31
C LYS A 225 17.58 -5.64 19.20
N CYS A 226 18.80 -5.19 19.52
CA CYS A 226 19.76 -5.98 20.28
C CYS A 226 19.92 -5.48 21.71
N ILE A 227 20.12 -6.42 22.64
CA ILE A 227 20.37 -6.13 24.06
C ILE A 227 21.31 -7.20 24.63
N LYS A 228 22.12 -6.82 25.62
CA LYS A 228 23.02 -7.71 26.33
C LYS A 228 22.40 -8.14 27.66
N THR A 229 22.37 -9.44 27.93
CA THR A 229 21.97 -9.99 29.24
C THR A 229 22.95 -9.58 30.35
N LEU A 230 22.48 -9.55 31.60
CA LEU A 230 23.28 -9.14 32.77
C LEU A 230 24.27 -10.21 33.23
#